data_AF-A0A101DZX8-F1
#
_entry.id   AF-A0A101DZX8-F1
#
_cell.length_a   1.000
_cell.length_b   1.000
_cell.length_c   1.000
_cell.angle_alpha   90.00
_cell.angle_beta   90.00
_cell.angle_gamma   90.00
#
_symmetry.space_group_name_H-M   'P 1'
#
loop_
_entity.id
_entity.type
_entity.pdbx_description
1 polymer ?
#
loop_
_entity_poly.entity_id
_entity_poly.type
_entity_poly.pdbx_seq_one_letter_code
_entity_poly.pdbx_strand_id
1 'polypeptide(L)' 'MSGDTELLKAIYDELKIREELKKLSSKIELLEAGMIQEEEISEEEAKELDRLVEETKKNGIPWEKLKAELGL' A
#
# COMPACT_ATOMS: atom_id res chain seq x y z
N MET A 1 -25.37 -22.47 27.72
CA MET A 1 -25.35 -21.06 27.29
C MET A 1 -24.01 -20.35 27.57
N SER A 2 -23.05 -20.93 28.31
CA SER A 2 -21.74 -20.27 28.57
C SER A 2 -20.67 -20.54 27.50
N GLY A 3 -20.66 -21.76 26.91
CA GLY A 3 -19.63 -22.15 25.94
C GLY A 3 -19.68 -21.37 24.63
N ASP A 4 -20.88 -21.04 24.14
CA ASP A 4 -21.05 -20.26 22.89
C ASP A 4 -20.54 -18.82 23.06
N THR A 5 -20.72 -18.24 24.25
CA THR A 5 -20.25 -16.89 24.58
C THR A 5 -18.73 -16.83 24.72
N GLU A 6 -18.13 -17.87 25.30
CA GLU A 6 -16.67 -18.01 25.40
C GLU A 6 -16.03 -18.20 24.02
N LEU A 7 -16.63 -19.03 23.16
CA LEU A 7 -16.18 -19.23 21.78
C LEU A 7 -16.27 -17.94 20.97
N LEU A 8 -17.39 -17.20 21.08
CA LEU A 8 -17.56 -15.93 20.39
C LEU A 8 -16.52 -14.88 20.82
N LYS A 9 -16.20 -14.84 22.12
CA LYS A 9 -15.15 -13.96 22.65
C LYS A 9 -13.77 -14.33 22.10
N ALA A 10 -13.43 -15.63 22.06
CA ALA A 10 -12.17 -16.09 21.51
C ALA A 10 -12.01 -15.72 20.02
N ILE A 11 -13.08 -15.88 19.23
CA ILE A 11 -13.09 -15.47 17.81
C ILE A 11 -12.90 -13.96 17.68
N TYR A 12 -13.58 -13.15 18.51
CA TYR A 12 -13.42 -11.69 18.48
C TYR A 12 -11.99 -11.26 18.82
N ASP A 13 -11.40 -11.86 19.86
CA ASP A 13 -10.03 -11.56 20.27
C ASP A 13 -9.03 -11.94 19.16
N GLU A 14 -9.22 -13.09 18.50
CA GLU A 14 -8.41 -13.49 17.34
C GLU A 14 -8.52 -12.49 16.17
N LEU A 15 -9.74 -12.08 15.82
CA LEU A 15 -9.97 -11.11 14.74
C LEU A 15 -9.31 -9.77 15.04
N LYS A 16 -9.36 -9.33 16.31
CA LYS A 16 -8.69 -8.09 16.74
C LYS A 16 -7.16 -8.21 16.59
N ILE A 17 -6.58 -9.33 16.99
CA ILE A 17 -5.14 -9.58 16.82
C ILE A 17 -4.75 -9.57 15.35
N ARG A 18 -5.55 -10.21 14.47
CA ARG A 18 -5.30 -10.21 13.02
C ARG A 18 -5.29 -8.80 12.44
N GLU A 19 -6.21 -7.95 12.86
CA GLU A 19 -6.26 -6.54 12.44
C GLU A 19 -5.04 -5.75 12.92
N GLU A 20 -4.61 -5.96 14.15
CA GLU A 20 -3.39 -5.33 14.70
C GLU A 20 -2.13 -5.81 13.96
N LEU A 21 -2.03 -7.10 13.65
CA LEU A 21 -0.93 -7.65 12.84
C LEU A 21 -0.90 -7.07 11.44
N LYS A 22 -2.05 -6.90 10.79
CA LYS A 22 -2.14 -6.25 9.47
C LYS A 22 -1.61 -4.82 9.52
N LYS A 23 -2.00 -4.04 10.54
CA LYS A 23 -1.50 -2.67 10.75
C LYS A 23 0.01 -2.64 10.99
N LEU A 24 0.54 -3.58 11.77
CA LEU A 24 1.98 -3.69 12.01
C LEU A 24 2.74 -4.05 10.73
N SER A 25 2.23 -4.98 9.93
CA SER A 25 2.80 -5.35 8.64
C SER A 25 2.92 -4.15 7.72
N SER A 26 1.84 -3.37 7.53
CA SER A 26 1.89 -2.16 6.69
C SER A 26 2.85 -1.11 7.22
N LYS A 27 3.03 -1.00 8.55
CA LYS A 27 4.03 -0.10 9.13
C LYS A 27 5.46 -0.57 8.88
N ILE A 28 5.69 -1.88 8.94
CA ILE A 28 7.00 -2.47 8.63
C ILE A 28 7.33 -2.21 7.16
N GLU A 29 6.42 -2.46 6.22
CA GLU A 29 6.60 -2.19 4.80
C GLU A 29 6.98 -0.72 4.53
N LEU A 30 6.33 0.23 5.22
CA LEU A 30 6.66 1.65 5.11
C LEU A 30 8.06 1.99 5.66
N LEU A 31 8.45 1.37 6.77
CA LEU A 31 9.79 1.57 7.34
C LEU A 31 10.86 0.95 6.44
N GLU A 32 10.63 -0.25 5.94
CA GLU A 32 11.53 -0.94 5.00
C GLU A 32 11.72 -0.11 3.72
N ALA A 33 10.63 0.45 3.16
CA ALA A 33 10.70 1.34 2.01
C ALA A 33 11.57 2.58 2.29
N GLY A 34 11.45 3.19 3.47
CA GLY A 34 12.26 4.34 3.87
C GLY A 34 13.73 4.00 4.18
N MET A 35 14.07 2.72 4.32
CA MET A 35 15.44 2.25 4.48
C MET A 35 16.12 1.91 3.15
N ILE A 36 15.36 1.89 2.05
CA ILE A 36 15.93 1.73 0.70
C ILE A 36 16.76 2.97 0.40
N GLN A 37 18.04 2.76 0.11
CA GLN A 37 18.92 3.83 -0.31
C GLN A 37 18.41 4.38 -1.64
N GLU A 38 18.11 5.69 -1.68
CA GLU A 38 17.74 6.36 -2.91
C GLU A 38 18.93 6.36 -3.88
N GLU A 39 18.66 6.07 -5.15
CA GLU A 39 19.66 6.23 -6.20
C GLU A 39 19.87 7.72 -6.47
N GLU A 40 21.14 8.16 -6.46
CA GLU A 40 21.47 9.51 -6.90
C GLU A 40 21.20 9.63 -8.40
N ILE A 41 20.35 10.58 -8.77
CA ILE A 41 20.05 10.91 -10.17
C ILE A 41 20.74 12.22 -10.55
N SER A 42 21.13 12.33 -11.81
CA SER A 42 21.65 13.57 -12.39
C SER A 42 20.58 14.65 -12.51
N GLU A 43 21.00 15.91 -12.69
CA GLU A 43 20.06 17.02 -12.92
C GLU A 43 19.26 16.82 -14.21
N GLU A 44 19.88 16.24 -15.25
CA GLU A 44 19.21 15.87 -16.49
C GLU A 44 18.14 14.81 -16.30
N GLU A 45 18.43 13.76 -15.53
CA GLU A 45 17.46 12.71 -15.21
C GLU A 45 16.29 13.25 -14.38
N ALA A 46 16.58 14.13 -13.41
CA ALA A 46 15.53 14.81 -12.63
C ALA A 46 14.60 15.65 -13.53
N LYS A 47 15.17 16.41 -14.49
CA LYS A 47 14.39 17.18 -15.47
C LYS A 47 13.54 16.30 -16.39
N GLU A 48 14.07 15.15 -16.81
CA GLU A 48 13.31 14.22 -17.64
C GLU A 48 12.18 13.55 -16.83
N LEU A 49 12.40 13.21 -15.56
CA LEU A 49 11.33 12.73 -14.67
C LEU A 49 10.22 13.77 -14.52
N ASP A 50 10.54 15.05 -14.31
CA ASP A 50 9.55 16.12 -14.23
C ASP A 50 8.74 16.24 -15.52
N ARG A 51 9.41 16.12 -16.68
CA ARG A 51 8.75 16.13 -17.99
C ARG A 51 7.80 14.93 -18.14
N LEU A 52 8.24 13.73 -17.76
CA LEU A 52 7.43 12.51 -17.82
C LEU A 52 6.20 12.59 -16.89
N VAL A 53 6.34 13.22 -15.72
CA VAL A 53 5.23 13.48 -14.81
C VAL A 53 4.18 14.37 -15.47
N GLU A 54 4.59 15.47 -16.09
CA GLU A 54 3.65 16.38 -16.77
C GLU A 54 3.00 15.73 -18.01
N GLU A 55 3.75 14.94 -18.77
CA GLU A 55 3.20 14.17 -19.88
C GLU A 55 2.18 13.12 -19.41
N THR A 56 2.50 12.40 -18.34
CA THR A 56 1.62 11.39 -17.73
C THR A 56 0.34 12.02 -17.20
N LYS A 57 0.41 13.20 -16.57
CA LYS A 57 -0.80 13.92 -16.12
C LYS A 57 -1.67 14.36 -17.29
N LYS A 58 -1.06 14.76 -18.41
CA LYS A 58 -1.77 15.27 -19.59
C LYS A 58 -2.40 14.16 -20.43
N ASN A 59 -1.68 13.07 -20.64
CA ASN A 59 -2.04 12.03 -21.61
C ASN A 59 -2.37 10.68 -20.95
N GLY A 60 -2.07 10.50 -19.67
CA GLY A 60 -2.25 9.25 -18.95
C GLY A 60 -3.70 8.98 -18.56
N ILE A 61 -3.97 7.71 -18.29
CA ILE A 61 -5.23 7.25 -17.71
C ILE A 61 -4.97 6.93 -16.23
N PRO A 62 -5.84 7.33 -15.30
CA PRO A 62 -5.71 6.94 -13.90
C PRO A 62 -5.60 5.43 -13.76
N TRP A 63 -4.60 4.96 -13.01
CA TRP A 63 -4.33 3.53 -12.84
C TRP A 63 -5.55 2.74 -12.37
N GLU A 64 -6.34 3.30 -11.45
CA GLU A 64 -7.58 2.68 -10.98
C GLU A 64 -8.61 2.48 -12.09
N LYS A 65 -8.69 3.43 -13.04
CA LYS A 65 -9.59 3.31 -14.19
C LYS A 65 -9.09 2.22 -15.15
N LEU A 66 -7.79 2.17 -15.40
CA LEU A 66 -7.19 1.14 -16.26
C LEU A 66 -7.34 -0.26 -15.66
N LYS A 67 -7.11 -0.44 -14.35
CA LYS A 67 -7.34 -1.73 -13.67
C LYS A 67 -8.77 -2.21 -13.82
N ALA A 68 -9.74 -1.32 -13.62
CA ALA A 68 -11.15 -1.66 -13.80
C ALA A 68 -11.46 -2.08 -15.24
N GLU A 69 -10.88 -1.40 -16.24
CA GLU A 69 -11.02 -1.78 -17.66
C GLU A 69 -10.36 -3.13 -17.98
N LEU A 70 -9.28 -3.49 -17.28
CA LEU A 70 -8.55 -4.75 -17.44
C LEU A 70 -9.11 -5.92 -16.58
N GLY A 71 -10.06 -5.64 -15.67
CA GLY A 71 -10.60 -6.62 -14.73
C GLY A 71 -9.61 -7.08 -13.65
N LEU A 72 -8.67 -6.20 -13.28
CA LEU A 72 -7.66 -6.40 -12.22
C LEU A 72 -8.10 -5.82 -10.88
#